data_AF-A0A511MID1-F1
#
_entry.id   AF-A0A511MID1-F1
#
_cell.length_a   1.000
_cell.length_b   1.000
_cell.length_c   1.000
_cell.angle_alpha   90.00
_cell.angle_beta   90.00
_cell.angle_gamma   90.00
#
_symmetry.space_group_name_H-M   'P 1'
#
loop_
_entity.id
_entity.type
_entity.pdbx_description
1 polymer ?
#
loop_
_entity_poly.entity_id
_entity_poly.type
_entity_poly.pdbx_seq_one_letter_code
_entity_poly.pdbx_strand_id
1 'polypeptide(L)'
;MLAATLTTVGLSISMASPASAAPPGCRASQSGNGATAYCYTSASGTQFRAVARCRYLTPSGSFDYENFFGPWRVQGNPQSSYAPCGAGWNFVEPNARTK
;
A
#
# COMPACT_ATOMS: atom_id res chain seq x y z
N MET A 1 19.31 36.13 33.01
CA MET A 1 20.11 35.14 32.24
C MET A 1 19.35 33.83 32.31
N LEU A 2 18.51 33.55 31.30
CA LEU A 2 18.72 32.54 30.25
C LEU A 2 19.15 31.16 30.79
N ALA A 3 18.24 30.18 30.70
CA ALA A 3 18.35 29.13 29.67
C ALA A 3 17.10 28.23 29.72
N ALA A 4 16.21 28.37 28.74
CA ALA A 4 15.16 27.38 28.48
C ALA A 4 15.75 26.36 27.49
N THR A 5 15.99 25.14 27.96
CA THR A 5 16.40 24.02 27.13
C THR A 5 15.18 23.48 26.38
N LEU A 6 15.05 23.85 25.11
CA LEU A 6 14.12 23.20 24.18
C LEU A 6 14.68 21.84 23.78
N THR A 7 14.11 20.76 24.32
CA THR A 7 14.28 19.41 23.78
C THR A 7 13.40 19.28 22.54
N THR A 8 14.02 19.48 21.37
CA THR A 8 13.43 19.11 20.07
C THR A 8 13.31 17.59 20.01
N VAL A 9 12.14 17.07 20.38
CA VAL A 9 11.73 15.71 20.05
C VAL A 9 11.52 15.69 18.54
N GLY A 10 12.49 15.12 17.82
CA GLY A 10 12.35 14.83 16.40
C GLY A 10 11.21 13.84 16.19
N LEU A 11 10.00 14.36 15.96
CA LEU A 11 8.91 13.56 15.43
C LEU A 11 9.32 13.17 14.00
N SER A 12 9.82 11.96 13.85
CA SER A 12 9.88 11.30 12.55
C SER A 12 8.44 11.18 12.05
N ILE A 13 8.01 12.12 11.22
CA ILE A 13 6.73 12.09 10.53
C ILE A 13 6.89 10.99 9.48
N SER A 14 6.66 9.74 9.89
CA SER A 14 6.40 8.66 8.95
C SER A 14 5.18 9.12 8.17
N MET A 15 5.40 9.59 6.95
CA MET A 15 4.36 9.93 6.00
C MET A 15 3.54 8.66 5.80
N ALA A 16 2.49 8.49 6.60
CA ALA A 16 1.52 7.45 6.40
C ALA A 16 0.85 7.82 5.09
N SER A 17 1.33 7.21 4.00
CA SER A 17 0.68 7.29 2.70
C SER A 17 -0.82 7.08 2.92
N PRO A 18 -1.70 7.89 2.32
CA PRO A 18 -3.13 7.71 2.50
C PRO A 18 -3.47 6.30 2.07
N ALA A 19 -3.72 5.42 3.04
CA ALA A 19 -4.19 4.08 2.76
C ALA A 19 -5.60 4.26 2.22
N SER A 20 -5.78 4.11 0.90
CA SER A 20 -7.10 3.81 0.35
C SER A 20 -7.69 2.71 1.22
N ALA A 21 -8.82 3.01 1.87
CA ALA A 21 -9.34 2.22 2.98
C ALA A 21 -9.42 0.75 2.58
N ALA A 22 -8.52 -0.08 3.13
CA ALA A 22 -8.57 -1.50 2.90
C ALA A 22 -9.95 -2.01 3.36
N PRO A 23 -10.59 -2.94 2.62
CA PRO A 23 -11.85 -3.51 3.03
C PRO A 23 -11.78 -4.05 4.47
N PRO A 24 -12.89 -4.06 5.21
CA PRO A 24 -12.90 -4.45 6.62
C PRO A 24 -12.29 -5.84 6.79
N GLY A 25 -11.32 -5.95 7.70
CA GLY A 25 -10.58 -7.19 7.93
C GLY A 25 -9.43 -7.45 6.95
N CYS A 26 -9.04 -6.46 6.14
CA CYS A 26 -7.85 -6.46 5.31
C CYS A 26 -6.85 -5.37 5.74
N ARG A 27 -5.56 -5.64 5.55
CA ARG A 27 -4.48 -4.65 5.61
C ARG A 27 -3.69 -4.71 4.32
N ALA A 28 -3.31 -3.55 3.83
CA ALA A 28 -2.38 -3.41 2.72
C ALA A 28 -1.17 -2.60 3.18
N SER A 29 0.02 -3.06 2.82
CA SER A 29 1.29 -2.44 3.18
C SER A 29 2.19 -2.39 1.96
N GLN A 30 3.10 -1.42 1.93
CA GLN A 30 4.14 -1.38 0.92
C GLN A 30 5.11 -2.56 1.11
N SER A 31 5.53 -3.17 0.00
CA SER A 31 6.58 -4.18 -0.04
C SER A 31 7.42 -3.96 -1.29
N GLY A 32 8.62 -3.39 -1.12
CA GLY A 32 9.47 -2.97 -2.25
C GLY A 32 8.77 -1.96 -3.16
N ASN A 33 8.89 -2.16 -4.48
CA ASN A 33 8.19 -1.37 -5.49
C ASN A 33 6.78 -1.96 -5.77
N GLY A 34 5.99 -2.16 -4.72
CA GLY A 34 4.71 -2.85 -4.79
C GLY A 34 3.92 -2.83 -3.49
N ALA A 35 2.77 -3.49 -3.52
CA ALA A 35 1.87 -3.64 -2.38
C ALA A 35 1.69 -5.11 -2.00
N THR A 36 1.71 -5.38 -0.70
CA THR A 36 1.24 -6.64 -0.13
C THR A 36 -0.08 -6.40 0.58
N ALA A 37 -1.07 -7.24 0.30
CA ALA A 37 -2.33 -7.25 1.01
C ALA A 37 -2.49 -8.56 1.79
N TYR A 38 -3.13 -8.46 2.94
CA TYR A 38 -3.45 -9.56 3.82
C TYR A 38 -4.86 -9.36 4.37
N CYS A 39 -5.70 -10.40 4.37
CA CYS A 39 -7.05 -10.35 4.95
C CYS A 39 -7.23 -11.45 6.00
N TYR A 40 -7.53 -11.05 7.24
CA TYR A 40 -7.57 -11.91 8.44
C TYR A 40 -8.92 -12.61 8.63
N THR A 41 -10.00 -11.97 8.19
CA THR A 41 -11.36 -12.49 8.36
C THR A 41 -11.74 -13.34 7.17
N SER A 42 -11.75 -14.67 7.33
CA SER A 42 -12.38 -15.57 6.37
C SER A 42 -13.90 -15.42 6.44
N ALA A 43 -14.51 -14.66 5.53
CA ALA A 43 -15.89 -14.91 5.15
C ALA A 43 -15.87 -16.00 4.06
N SER A 44 -16.50 -17.16 4.29
CA SER A 44 -16.52 -18.28 3.34
C SER A 44 -16.89 -17.81 1.93
N GLY A 45 -16.03 -18.12 0.95
CA GLY A 45 -16.22 -17.77 -0.46
C GLY A 45 -15.69 -16.41 -0.90
N THR A 46 -15.23 -15.56 0.04
CA THR A 46 -14.69 -14.24 -0.33
C THR A 46 -13.22 -14.31 -0.74
N GLN A 47 -12.87 -13.58 -1.80
CA GLN A 47 -11.49 -13.47 -2.28
C GLN A 47 -10.98 -12.06 -2.07
N PHE A 48 -9.66 -11.92 -1.97
CA PHE A 48 -8.97 -10.64 -1.89
C PHE A 48 -7.75 -10.61 -2.81
N ARG A 49 -7.30 -9.41 -3.18
CA ARG A 49 -6.02 -9.21 -3.88
C ARG A 49 -5.36 -7.92 -3.45
N ALA A 50 -4.03 -7.88 -3.55
CA ALA A 50 -3.29 -6.63 -3.44
C ALA A 50 -3.52 -5.75 -4.67
N VAL A 51 -3.52 -4.45 -4.42
CA VAL A 51 -3.55 -3.41 -5.45
C VAL A 51 -2.41 -2.45 -5.14
N ALA A 52 -1.47 -2.32 -6.07
CA ALA A 52 -0.41 -1.32 -5.98
C ALA A 52 -0.76 -0.18 -6.94
N ARG A 53 -0.95 1.02 -6.41
CA ARG A 53 -1.04 2.20 -7.27
C ARG A 53 0.38 2.66 -7.56
N CYS A 54 0.69 2.79 -8.84
CA CYS A 54 2.02 3.15 -9.31
C CYS A 54 1.92 4.37 -10.22
N ARG A 55 2.99 5.16 -10.28
CA ARG A 55 3.14 6.29 -11.17
C ARG A 55 4.27 6.10 -12.17
N TYR A 56 4.09 6.58 -13.38
CA TYR A 56 5.11 6.59 -14.44
C TYR A 56 5.37 8.02 -14.88
N LEU A 57 6.63 8.45 -14.92
CA LEU A 57 6.99 9.73 -15.52
C LEU A 57 7.11 9.53 -17.02
N THR A 58 6.17 10.08 -17.78
CA THR A 58 6.18 10.05 -19.24
C THR A 58 7.37 10.83 -19.80
N PRO A 59 7.84 10.51 -21.03
CA PRO A 59 8.89 11.28 -21.69
C PRO A 59 8.52 12.76 -21.89
N SER A 60 7.22 13.10 -21.90
CA SER A 60 6.73 14.48 -21.97
C SER A 60 6.79 15.24 -20.64
N GLY A 61 7.21 14.60 -19.55
CA GLY A 61 7.33 15.20 -18.21
C GLY A 61 6.06 15.12 -17.34
N SER A 62 5.01 14.46 -17.80
CA SER A 62 3.76 14.25 -17.06
C SER A 62 3.76 12.94 -16.27
N PHE A 63 3.01 12.86 -15.16
CA PHE A 63 2.83 11.63 -14.40
C PHE A 63 1.56 10.88 -14.82
N ASP A 64 1.72 9.65 -15.29
CA ASP A 64 0.63 8.69 -15.41
C ASP A 64 0.48 7.87 -14.14
N TYR A 65 -0.74 7.42 -13.84
CA TYR A 65 -1.05 6.60 -12.68
C TYR A 65 -1.83 5.37 -13.10
N GLU A 66 -1.40 4.19 -12.65
CA GLU A 66 -2.05 2.93 -12.95
C GLU A 66 -2.10 2.03 -11.71
N ASN A 67 -3.13 1.17 -11.64
CA ASN A 67 -3.27 0.19 -10.60
C ASN A 67 -2.78 -1.18 -11.10
N PHE A 68 -1.78 -1.72 -10.43
CA PHE A 68 -1.30 -3.08 -10.63
C PHE A 68 -1.99 -4.02 -9.66
N PHE A 69 -2.37 -5.20 -10.15
CA PHE A 69 -3.19 -6.13 -9.41
C PHE A 69 -2.44 -7.44 -9.15
N GLY A 70 -2.44 -7.85 -7.88
CA GLY A 70 -1.97 -9.17 -7.48
C GLY A 70 -3.00 -10.27 -7.78
N PRO A 71 -2.64 -11.54 -7.55
CA PRO A 71 -3.56 -12.65 -7.70
C PRO A 71 -4.70 -12.57 -6.68
N TRP A 72 -5.88 -13.04 -7.08
CA TRP A 72 -6.98 -13.32 -6.15
C TRP A 72 -6.58 -14.48 -5.24
N ARG A 73 -6.70 -14.27 -3.94
CA ARG A 73 -6.47 -15.25 -2.87
C ARG A 73 -7.75 -15.38 -2.07
N VAL A 74 -8.03 -16.58 -1.56
CA VAL A 74 -9.18 -16.77 -0.66
C VAL A 74 -8.86 -16.08 0.66
N GLN A 75 -9.83 -15.35 1.22
CA GLN A 75 -9.64 -14.71 2.53
C GLN A 75 -9.39 -15.78 3.60
N GLY A 76 -8.31 -15.61 4.36
CA GLY A 76 -7.91 -16.56 5.40
C GLY A 76 -6.41 -16.56 5.67
N ASN A 77 -6.07 -16.96 6.89
CA ASN A 77 -4.70 -17.09 7.35
C ASN A 77 -4.06 -18.36 6.72
N PRO A 78 -2.82 -18.35 6.20
CA PRO A 78 -1.84 -17.25 6.13
C PRO A 78 -1.67 -16.64 4.73
N GLN A 79 -2.72 -16.59 3.92
CA GLN A 79 -2.56 -16.14 2.53
C GLN A 79 -2.28 -14.63 2.49
N SER A 80 -1.25 -14.25 1.73
CA SER A 80 -1.01 -12.87 1.30
C SER A 80 -1.07 -12.77 -0.22
N SER A 81 -1.56 -11.64 -0.72
CA SER A 81 -1.48 -11.29 -2.14
C SER A 81 -0.43 -10.20 -2.31
N TYR A 82 0.35 -10.27 -3.39
CA TYR A 82 1.38 -9.29 -3.72
C TYR A 82 1.14 -8.74 -5.12
N ALA A 83 1.26 -7.43 -5.26
CA ALA A 83 1.13 -6.69 -6.51
C ALA A 83 2.39 -5.82 -6.72
N PRO A 84 3.30 -6.19 -7.64
CA PRO A 84 4.40 -5.33 -8.03
C PRO A 84 3.95 -4.24 -9.00
N CYS A 85 4.58 -3.08 -8.94
CA CYS A 85 4.55 -2.12 -10.04
C CYS A 85 5.30 -2.69 -11.25
N GLY A 86 4.84 -2.33 -12.46
CA GLY A 86 5.54 -2.68 -13.70
C GLY A 86 6.90 -2.01 -13.85
N ALA A 87 7.73 -2.50 -14.77
CA ALA A 87 9.02 -1.87 -15.08
C ALA A 87 8.84 -0.40 -15.51
N GLY A 88 9.66 0.50 -14.94
CA GLY A 88 9.55 1.95 -15.15
C GLY A 88 8.52 2.66 -14.26
N TRP A 89 7.60 1.92 -13.63
CA TRP A 89 6.62 2.47 -12.71
C TRP A 89 7.18 2.56 -11.28
N ASN A 90 6.81 3.60 -10.55
CA ASN A 90 7.19 3.83 -9.16
C ASN A 90 5.97 3.68 -8.25
N PHE A 91 6.12 2.94 -7.16
CA PHE A 91 5.07 2.77 -6.17
C PHE A 91 4.63 4.09 -5.54
N VAL A 92 3.31 4.22 -5.30
CA VAL A 92 2.69 5.39 -4.68
C VAL A 92 1.95 5.01 -3.40
N GLU A 93 0.99 4.09 -3.50
CA GLU A 93 0.18 3.68 -2.35
C GLU A 93 -0.21 2.18 -2.42
N PRO A 94 -0.31 1.51 -1.25
CA PRO A 94 -0.82 0.16 -1.16
C PRO A 94 -2.34 0.18 -0.95
N ASN A 95 -3.03 -0.78 -1.56
CA ASN A 95 -4.46 -0.97 -1.40
C ASN A 95 -4.82 -2.47 -1.48
N ALA A 96 -6.03 -2.84 -1.08
CA ALA A 96 -6.57 -4.18 -1.16
C ALA A 96 -7.99 -4.13 -1.75
N ARG A 97 -8.33 -5.14 -2.56
CA ARG A 97 -9.68 -5.29 -3.12
C ARG A 97 -10.24 -6.64 -2.75
N THR A 98 -11.52 -6.70 -2.42
CA THR A 98 -12.28 -7.92 -2.18
C THR A 98 -13.34 -8.15 -3.27
N LYS A 99 -13.79 -9.39 -3.42
CA LYS A 99 -14.96 -9.77 -4.21
C LYS A 99 -15.61 -11.02 -3.63
#